data_AF-A0A3D1JC68-F1
#
_entry.id   AF-A0A3D1JC68-F1
#
_cell.length_a   1.000
_cell.length_b   1.000
_cell.length_c   1.000
_cell.angle_alpha   90.00
_cell.angle_beta   90.00
_cell.angle_gamma   90.00
#
_symmetry.space_group_name_H-M   'P 1'
#
loop_
_entity.id
_entity.type
_entity.pdbx_description
1 polymer ?
#
loop_
_entity_poly.entity_id
_entity_poly.type
_entity_poly.pdbx_seq_one_letter_code
_entity_poly.pdbx_strand_id
1 'polypeptide(L)'
;MSVFIFLFGWILGTILVYLFHQYYSQPPLSYTKPPKDPEGFPEKASTILSFNPFTISAIGLIYGILLCTIFNSLSASEAVLTVIWLTSGYLLSITDLIDYSVPACLLYPGLAAVAAGHLLQGNHIHWHTLLIVLPMFGFVLWGKLGDGDVLLLIGWAPWLALSELAWLLLIASGLGMVVFALYYVIWRWPIHHLPFVPFLSLGLCIVRLIPNSL
;
A
#
# COMPACT_ATOMS: atom_id res chain seq x y z
N MET A 1 1.21 -24.51 12.45
CA MET A 1 0.76 -23.13 12.73
C MET A 1 0.77 -22.26 11.47
N SER A 2 1.88 -22.21 10.72
CA SER A 2 2.03 -21.36 9.53
C SER A 2 1.04 -21.63 8.40
N VAL A 3 0.63 -22.88 8.16
CA VAL A 3 -0.41 -23.20 7.15
C VAL A 3 -1.77 -22.60 7.52
N PHE A 4 -2.16 -22.64 8.80
CA PHE A 4 -3.41 -22.05 9.26
C PHE A 4 -3.40 -20.53 9.14
N ILE A 5 -2.27 -19.89 9.47
CA ILE A 5 -2.07 -18.45 9.34
C ILE A 5 -2.15 -18.04 7.86
N PHE A 6 -1.50 -18.79 6.97
CA PHE A 6 -1.58 -18.58 5.53
C PHE A 6 -3.02 -18.70 5.00
N LEU A 7 -3.73 -19.79 5.34
CA LEU A 7 -5.11 -20.01 4.88
C LEU A 7 -6.06 -18.93 5.41
N PHE A 8 -5.91 -18.57 6.69
CA PHE A 8 -6.68 -17.48 7.29
C PHE A 8 -6.42 -16.16 6.57
N GLY A 9 -5.15 -15.81 6.34
CA GLY A 9 -4.77 -14.61 5.60
C GLY A 9 -5.32 -14.62 4.17
N TRP A 10 -5.24 -15.74 3.46
CA TRP A 10 -5.77 -15.86 2.11
C TRP A 10 -7.30 -15.64 2.07
N ILE A 11 -8.04 -16.29 2.96
CA ILE A 11 -9.50 -16.13 3.06
C ILE A 11 -9.85 -14.68 3.41
N LEU A 12 -9.20 -14.11 4.42
CA LEU A 12 -9.44 -12.73 4.86
C LEU A 12 -9.13 -11.73 3.74
N GLY A 13 -7.98 -11.86 3.08
CA GLY A 13 -7.58 -10.99 1.97
C GLY A 13 -8.55 -11.05 0.79
N THR A 14 -9.05 -12.25 0.48
CA THR A 14 -10.06 -12.47 -0.58
C THR A 14 -11.39 -11.82 -0.21
N ILE A 15 -11.86 -12.00 1.03
CA ILE A 15 -13.10 -11.40 1.53
C ILE A 15 -12.99 -9.86 1.52
N LEU A 16 -11.86 -9.32 1.96
CA LEU A 16 -11.64 -7.87 1.97
C LEU A 16 -11.71 -7.28 0.56
N VAL A 17 -11.05 -7.89 -0.44
CA VAL A 17 -11.12 -7.45 -1.84
C VAL A 17 -12.54 -7.57 -2.37
N TYR A 18 -13.24 -8.66 -2.04
CA TYR A 18 -14.62 -8.88 -2.49
C TYR A 18 -15.59 -7.83 -1.91
N LEU A 19 -15.54 -7.59 -0.61
CA LEU A 19 -16.35 -6.55 0.05
C LEU A 19 -16.01 -5.18 -0.49
N PHE A 20 -14.74 -4.91 -0.75
CA PHE A 20 -14.29 -3.67 -1.33
C PHE A 20 -14.86 -3.46 -2.75
N HIS A 21 -14.79 -4.49 -3.59
CA HIS A 21 -15.40 -4.48 -4.92
C HIS A 21 -16.91 -4.23 -4.88
N GLN A 22 -17.60 -4.86 -3.92
CA GLN A 22 -19.04 -4.68 -3.75
C GLN A 22 -19.39 -3.24 -3.35
N TYR A 23 -18.64 -2.66 -2.41
CA TYR A 23 -18.78 -1.25 -2.01
C TYR A 23 -18.53 -0.30 -3.18
N TYR A 24 -17.51 -0.56 -3.99
CA TYR A 24 -17.16 0.28 -5.13
C TYR A 24 -18.13 0.15 -6.31
N SER A 25 -18.74 -1.02 -6.49
CA SER A 25 -19.77 -1.26 -7.51
C SER A 25 -21.11 -0.56 -7.19
N GLN A 26 -21.33 -0.17 -5.93
CA GLN A 26 -22.49 0.57 -5.46
C GLN A 26 -22.05 1.80 -4.65
N PRO A 27 -21.44 2.81 -5.30
CA PRO A 27 -20.89 3.96 -4.59
C PRO A 27 -22.01 4.70 -3.85
N PRO A 28 -21.80 5.13 -2.59
CA PRO A 28 -22.73 6.02 -1.91
C PRO A 28 -22.83 7.36 -2.66
N LEU A 29 -23.98 8.04 -2.57
CA LEU A 29 -24.34 9.29 -3.27
C LEU A 29 -23.31 10.44 -3.22
N SER A 30 -22.32 10.36 -2.33
CA SER A 30 -21.26 11.36 -2.16
C SER A 30 -19.93 11.02 -2.87
N TYR A 31 -19.77 9.83 -3.44
CA TYR A 31 -18.56 9.45 -4.18
C TYR A 31 -18.69 9.84 -5.65
N THR A 32 -18.04 10.95 -6.02
CA THR A 32 -17.83 11.30 -7.42
C THR A 32 -16.57 10.57 -7.89
N LYS A 33 -16.76 9.61 -8.79
CA LYS A 33 -15.63 8.93 -9.44
C LYS A 33 -14.79 9.99 -10.16
N PRO A 34 -13.47 10.06 -9.93
CA PRO A 34 -12.63 11.01 -10.67
C PRO A 34 -12.76 10.73 -12.18
N PRO A 35 -12.70 11.77 -13.03
CA PRO A 35 -12.74 11.57 -14.47
C PRO A 35 -11.61 10.62 -14.86
N LYS A 36 -11.94 9.53 -15.59
CA LYS A 36 -10.95 8.59 -16.12
C LYS A 36 -9.95 9.39 -16.94
N ASP A 37 -8.66 9.28 -16.62
CA ASP A 37 -7.62 9.81 -17.50
C ASP A 37 -7.78 9.19 -18.90
N PRO A 38 -7.84 10.01 -19.96
CA PRO A 38 -8.08 9.52 -21.33
C PRO A 38 -6.90 8.72 -21.90
N GLU A 39 -5.76 8.64 -21.20
CA GLU A 39 -4.54 8.01 -21.71
C GLU A 39 -4.28 6.61 -21.12
N GLY A 40 -4.95 5.62 -21.73
CA GLY A 40 -4.39 4.30 -22.04
C GLY A 40 -4.12 3.26 -20.93
N PHE A 41 -3.76 3.65 -19.71
CA PHE A 41 -3.63 2.71 -18.59
C PHE A 41 -4.97 2.21 -18.02
N PRO A 42 -6.03 3.06 -17.84
CA PRO A 42 -7.20 2.65 -17.08
C PRO A 42 -7.97 1.51 -17.75
N GLU A 43 -8.00 1.45 -19.09
CA GLU A 43 -8.76 0.41 -19.78
C GLU A 43 -8.08 -0.97 -19.70
N LYS A 44 -6.75 -1.04 -19.87
CA LYS A 44 -6.02 -2.31 -19.81
C LYS A 44 -5.77 -2.79 -18.39
N ALA A 45 -5.49 -1.91 -17.43
CA ALA A 45 -5.35 -2.30 -16.03
C ALA A 45 -6.69 -2.70 -15.41
N SER A 46 -7.80 -2.02 -15.73
CA SER A 46 -9.14 -2.50 -15.34
C SER A 46 -9.52 -3.83 -16.00
N THR A 47 -8.95 -4.13 -17.17
CA THR A 47 -9.15 -5.42 -17.87
C THR A 47 -8.29 -6.53 -17.26
N ILE A 48 -7.03 -6.26 -16.89
CA ILE A 48 -6.13 -7.21 -16.21
C ILE A 48 -6.61 -7.46 -14.77
N LEU A 49 -6.97 -6.40 -14.06
CA LEU A 49 -7.66 -6.43 -12.77
C LEU A 49 -9.18 -6.55 -12.96
N SER A 50 -9.60 -7.33 -13.96
CA SER A 50 -10.98 -7.80 -14.02
C SER A 50 -11.32 -8.36 -12.66
N PHE A 51 -12.40 -7.92 -12.01
CA PHE A 51 -12.86 -8.45 -10.72
C PHE A 51 -13.48 -9.85 -10.87
N ASN A 52 -12.79 -10.70 -11.62
CA ASN A 52 -13.06 -12.11 -11.74
C ASN A 52 -12.68 -12.79 -10.42
N PRO A 53 -13.35 -13.89 -10.05
CA PRO A 53 -13.05 -14.58 -8.80
C PRO A 53 -11.60 -15.06 -8.70
N PHE A 54 -10.96 -15.35 -9.84
CA PHE A 54 -9.56 -15.77 -9.89
C PHE A 54 -8.56 -14.66 -9.53
N THR A 55 -8.75 -13.44 -10.02
CA THR A 55 -7.87 -12.30 -9.71
C THR A 55 -8.06 -11.86 -8.26
N ILE A 56 -9.30 -11.81 -7.77
CA ILE A 56 -9.63 -11.54 -6.36
C ILE A 56 -8.93 -12.55 -5.44
N SER A 57 -9.04 -13.84 -5.78
CA SER A 57 -8.37 -14.91 -5.03
C SER A 57 -6.85 -14.82 -5.09
N ALA A 58 -6.27 -14.45 -6.24
CA ALA A 58 -4.84 -14.27 -6.39
C ALA A 58 -4.30 -13.08 -5.56
N ILE A 59 -5.02 -11.95 -5.53
CA ILE A 59 -4.67 -10.80 -4.68
C ILE A 59 -4.76 -11.20 -3.19
N GLY A 60 -5.81 -11.92 -2.82
CA GLY A 60 -5.94 -12.49 -1.47
C GLY A 60 -4.81 -13.45 -1.11
N LEU A 61 -4.33 -14.25 -2.07
CA LEU A 61 -3.22 -15.18 -1.88
C LEU A 61 -1.94 -14.42 -1.51
N ILE A 62 -1.64 -13.32 -2.21
CA ILE A 62 -0.50 -12.45 -1.89
C ILE A 62 -0.60 -11.96 -0.44
N TYR A 63 -1.77 -11.51 -0.02
CA TYR A 63 -1.99 -11.09 1.37
C TYR A 63 -1.74 -12.24 2.36
N GLY A 64 -2.21 -13.45 2.05
CA GLY A 64 -1.96 -14.66 2.85
C GLY A 64 -0.47 -15.01 2.97
N ILE A 65 0.30 -14.89 1.89
CA ILE A 65 1.76 -15.08 1.90
C ILE A 65 2.41 -14.05 2.83
N LEU A 66 2.11 -12.76 2.64
CA LEU A 66 2.71 -11.68 3.43
C LEU A 66 2.40 -11.83 4.92
N LEU A 67 1.15 -12.15 5.27
CA LEU A 67 0.73 -12.37 6.65
C LEU A 67 1.48 -13.58 7.27
N CYS A 68 1.61 -14.68 6.52
CA CYS A 68 2.39 -15.83 6.96
C CYS A 68 3.87 -15.48 7.19
N THR A 69 4.49 -14.70 6.28
CA THR A 69 5.89 -14.28 6.42
C THR A 69 6.11 -13.39 7.64
N ILE A 70 5.18 -12.49 7.94
CA ILE A 70 5.24 -11.60 9.11
C ILE A 70 5.24 -12.40 10.41
N PHE A 71 4.27 -13.31 10.59
CA PHE A 71 4.16 -14.09 11.83
C PHE A 71 5.27 -15.13 12.02
N ASN A 72 5.93 -15.57 10.95
CA ASN A 72 7.07 -16.48 11.06
C ASN A 72 8.39 -15.75 11.37
N SER A 73 8.50 -14.46 11.05
CA SER A 73 9.78 -13.72 11.11
C SER A 73 9.85 -12.71 12.26
N LEU A 74 8.71 -12.20 12.73
CA LEU A 74 8.64 -11.15 13.74
C LEU A 74 8.12 -11.65 15.08
N SER A 75 8.45 -10.91 16.14
CA SER A 75 7.86 -11.12 17.46
C SER A 75 6.35 -10.84 17.41
N ALA A 76 5.58 -11.41 18.36
CA ALA A 76 4.11 -11.30 18.33
C ALA A 76 3.61 -9.84 18.35
N SER A 77 4.24 -8.95 19.13
CA SER A 77 3.88 -7.53 19.21
C SER A 77 4.18 -6.77 17.91
N GLU A 78 5.35 -7.00 17.33
CA GLU A 78 5.76 -6.37 16.07
C GLU A 78 4.96 -6.91 14.89
N ALA A 79 4.63 -8.20 14.91
CA ALA A 79 3.79 -8.84 13.91
C ALA A 79 2.38 -8.22 13.88
N VAL A 80 1.76 -7.99 15.05
CA VAL A 80 0.44 -7.35 15.13
C VAL A 80 0.46 -5.95 14.52
N LEU A 81 1.46 -5.15 14.86
CA LEU A 81 1.61 -3.79 14.32
C LEU A 81 1.83 -3.79 12.81
N THR A 82 2.70 -4.69 12.34
CA THR A 82 3.00 -4.87 10.92
C THR A 82 1.77 -5.36 10.16
N VAL A 83 0.91 -6.18 10.77
CA VAL A 83 -0.37 -6.60 10.18
C VAL A 83 -1.37 -5.44 10.09
N ILE A 84 -1.45 -4.56 11.09
CA ILE A 84 -2.28 -3.34 11.00
C ILE A 84 -1.82 -2.50 9.82
N TRP A 85 -0.51 -2.30 9.68
CA TRP A 85 0.08 -1.62 8.54
C TRP A 85 -0.21 -2.31 7.22
N LEU A 86 0.02 -3.61 7.13
CA LEU A 86 -0.24 -4.40 5.93
C LEU A 86 -1.71 -4.30 5.52
N THR A 87 -2.65 -4.40 6.45
CA THR A 87 -4.09 -4.32 6.16
C THR A 87 -4.46 -2.95 5.61
N SER A 88 -3.96 -1.87 6.25
CA SER A 88 -4.18 -0.49 5.79
C SER A 88 -3.58 -0.26 4.40
N GLY A 89 -2.32 -0.65 4.20
CA GLY A 89 -1.61 -0.50 2.93
C GLY A 89 -2.21 -1.35 1.82
N TYR A 90 -2.64 -2.58 2.12
CA TYR A 90 -3.29 -3.50 1.18
C TYR A 90 -4.60 -2.93 0.61
N LEU A 91 -5.48 -2.42 1.47
CA LEU A 91 -6.73 -1.80 1.04
C LEU A 91 -6.49 -0.58 0.16
N LEU A 92 -5.55 0.30 0.55
CA LEU A 92 -5.20 1.48 -0.24
C LEU A 92 -4.47 1.12 -1.55
N SER A 93 -3.69 0.05 -1.56
CA SER A 93 -3.03 -0.46 -2.77
C SER A 93 -4.06 -0.94 -3.79
N ILE A 94 -5.13 -1.58 -3.33
CA ILE A 94 -6.23 -2.00 -4.20
C ILE A 94 -6.92 -0.76 -4.80
N THR A 95 -7.21 0.28 -4.02
CA THR A 95 -7.86 1.49 -4.54
C THR A 95 -7.00 2.25 -5.53
N ASP A 96 -5.71 2.32 -5.24
CA ASP A 96 -4.72 2.96 -6.10
C ASP A 96 -4.56 2.21 -7.43
N LEU A 97 -4.59 0.87 -7.42
CA LEU A 97 -4.58 0.06 -8.64
C LEU A 97 -5.83 0.20 -9.52
N ILE A 98 -6.99 0.48 -8.94
CA ILE A 98 -8.26 0.55 -9.69
C ILE A 98 -8.51 1.96 -10.23
N ASP A 99 -8.34 2.98 -9.39
CA ASP A 99 -8.77 4.35 -9.70
C ASP A 99 -7.68 5.39 -9.49
N TYR A 100 -6.42 4.99 -9.25
CA TYR A 100 -5.31 5.91 -8.96
C TYR A 100 -5.63 6.90 -7.84
N SER A 101 -6.45 6.45 -6.90
CA SER A 101 -6.98 7.28 -5.84
C SER A 101 -6.76 6.64 -4.49
N VAL A 102 -6.42 7.49 -3.53
CA VAL A 102 -6.25 7.13 -2.12
C VAL A 102 -7.44 7.74 -1.37
N PRO A 103 -8.55 7.01 -1.21
CA PRO A 103 -9.76 7.59 -0.66
C PRO A 103 -9.58 7.90 0.83
N ALA A 104 -9.95 9.12 1.22
CA ALA A 104 -9.85 9.62 2.59
C ALA A 104 -10.57 8.72 3.62
N CYS A 105 -11.66 8.06 3.22
CA CYS A 105 -12.43 7.15 4.07
C CYS A 105 -11.68 5.87 4.45
N LEU A 106 -10.65 5.48 3.70
CA LEU A 106 -9.76 4.37 4.05
C LEU A 106 -8.46 4.88 4.66
N LEU A 107 -7.93 5.98 4.12
CA LEU A 107 -6.65 6.55 4.53
C LEU A 107 -6.67 6.97 6.00
N TYR A 108 -7.63 7.81 6.42
CA TYR A 108 -7.63 8.34 7.79
C TYR A 108 -7.87 7.27 8.85
N PRO A 109 -8.84 6.35 8.71
CA PRO A 109 -8.98 5.26 9.67
C PRO A 109 -7.76 4.33 9.71
N GLY A 110 -7.13 4.08 8.56
CA GLY A 110 -5.89 3.30 8.47
C GLY A 110 -4.75 3.95 9.25
N LEU A 111 -4.50 5.25 9.00
CA LEU A 111 -3.50 6.03 9.74
C LEU A 111 -3.80 6.10 11.24
N ALA A 112 -5.07 6.27 11.61
CA ALA A 112 -5.49 6.28 13.01
C ALA A 112 -5.24 4.93 13.70
N ALA A 113 -5.55 3.82 13.03
CA ALA A 113 -5.31 2.47 13.56
C ALA A 113 -3.82 2.20 13.77
N VAL A 114 -2.97 2.64 12.83
CA VAL A 114 -1.51 2.57 12.94
C VAL A 114 -1.00 3.38 14.11
N ALA A 115 -1.41 4.65 14.20
CA ALA A 115 -1.01 5.54 15.28
C ALA A 115 -1.42 4.98 16.64
N ALA A 116 -2.66 4.51 16.77
CA ALA A 116 -3.15 3.85 17.97
C ALA A 116 -2.32 2.60 18.31
N GLY A 117 -2.00 1.76 17.31
CA GLY A 117 -1.16 0.58 17.49
C GLY A 117 0.22 0.92 18.06
N HIS A 118 0.90 1.92 17.51
CA HIS A 118 2.20 2.37 18.00
C HIS A 118 2.12 2.98 19.42
N LEU A 119 1.11 3.81 19.69
CA LEU A 119 0.90 4.43 20.99
C LEU A 119 0.59 3.41 22.08
N LEU A 120 -0.24 2.40 21.78
CA LEU A 120 -0.55 1.31 22.71
C LEU A 120 0.67 0.45 23.05
N GLN A 121 1.63 0.35 22.13
CA GLN A 121 2.90 -0.35 22.35
C GLN A 121 3.96 0.54 23.02
N GLY A 122 3.68 1.82 23.27
CA GLY A 122 4.62 2.76 23.88
C GLY A 122 5.79 3.15 22.97
N ASN A 123 5.63 3.02 21.65
CA ASN A 123 6.69 3.34 20.69
C ASN A 123 6.97 4.86 20.64
N HIS A 124 8.24 5.22 20.43
CA HIS A 124 8.66 6.61 20.32
C HIS A 124 8.26 7.21 18.95
N ILE A 125 7.97 8.52 18.97
CA ILE A 125 7.66 9.27 17.76
C ILE A 125 8.92 9.97 17.26
N HIS A 126 9.32 9.67 16.03
CA HIS A 126 10.49 10.23 15.37
C HIS A 126 10.13 11.45 14.52
N TRP A 127 9.74 12.57 15.13
CA TRP A 127 9.31 13.79 14.40
C TRP A 127 10.29 14.28 13.34
N HIS A 128 11.59 14.05 13.53
CA HIS A 128 12.64 14.45 12.60
C HIS A 128 12.55 13.76 11.23
N THR A 129 11.92 12.60 11.11
CA THR A 129 11.76 11.91 9.82
C THR A 129 10.81 12.66 8.88
N LEU A 130 9.92 13.50 9.41
CA LEU A 130 9.08 14.38 8.60
C LEU A 130 9.88 15.38 7.78
N LEU A 131 11.10 15.73 8.19
CA LEU A 131 11.99 16.60 7.41
C LEU A 131 12.41 15.96 6.08
N ILE A 132 12.50 14.62 6.02
CA ILE A 132 12.77 13.89 4.77
C ILE A 132 11.54 13.90 3.85
N VAL A 133 10.34 13.89 4.43
CA VAL A 133 9.09 13.90 3.65
C VAL A 133 8.76 15.31 3.15
N LEU A 134 9.22 16.37 3.83
CA LEU A 134 8.89 17.75 3.50
C LEU A 134 9.19 18.16 2.04
N PRO A 135 10.35 17.82 1.44
CA PRO A 135 10.61 18.10 0.02
C PRO A 135 9.61 17.42 -0.94
N MET A 136 8.96 16.33 -0.52
CA MET A 136 7.99 15.59 -1.33
C MET A 136 6.74 16.43 -1.62
N PHE A 137 6.40 17.39 -0.75
CA PHE A 137 5.35 18.37 -1.02
C PHE A 137 5.66 19.24 -2.25
N GLY A 138 6.93 19.55 -2.51
CA GLY A 138 7.31 20.29 -3.72
C GLY A 138 6.93 19.53 -5.00
N PHE A 139 7.09 18.20 -4.99
CA PHE A 139 6.70 17.35 -6.12
C PHE A 139 5.18 17.21 -6.27
N VAL A 140 4.43 17.27 -5.16
CA VAL A 140 2.96 17.36 -5.17
C VAL A 140 2.50 18.66 -5.83
N LEU A 141 3.08 19.80 -5.43
CA LEU A 141 2.77 21.11 -6.02
C LEU A 141 3.08 21.18 -7.51
N TRP A 142 4.03 20.40 -7.99
CA TRP A 142 4.38 20.28 -9.41
C TRP A 142 3.55 19.24 -10.18
N GLY A 143 2.56 18.61 -9.53
CA GLY A 143 1.71 17.58 -10.14
C GLY A 143 2.47 16.32 -10.55
N LYS A 144 3.63 16.05 -9.93
CA LYS A 144 4.49 14.89 -10.24
C LYS A 144 4.31 13.73 -9.26
N LEU A 145 3.67 13.97 -8.12
CA LEU A 145 3.46 12.99 -7.07
C LEU A 145 2.02 13.09 -6.57
N GLY A 146 1.41 11.95 -6.23
CA GLY A 146 0.03 11.93 -5.75
C GLY A 146 -0.09 12.50 -4.33
N ASP A 147 -1.07 13.38 -4.12
CA ASP A 147 -1.38 13.98 -2.81
C ASP A 147 -1.60 12.89 -1.74
N GLY A 148 -2.28 11.81 -2.14
CA GLY A 148 -2.56 10.65 -1.28
C GLY A 148 -1.30 9.90 -0.83
N ASP A 149 -0.32 9.75 -1.72
CA ASP A 149 0.93 9.05 -1.42
C ASP A 149 1.74 9.80 -0.37
N VAL A 150 1.83 11.13 -0.52
CA VAL A 150 2.52 11.98 0.45
C VAL A 150 1.79 12.02 1.76
N LEU A 151 0.46 12.10 1.76
CA LEU A 151 -0.33 12.10 2.99
C LEU A 151 -0.20 10.76 3.76
N LEU A 152 -0.14 9.64 3.03
CA LEU A 152 0.16 8.32 3.60
C LEU A 152 1.57 8.28 4.22
N LEU A 153 2.58 8.79 3.50
CA LEU A 153 3.96 8.89 3.96
C LEU A 153 4.10 9.77 5.21
N ILE A 154 3.38 10.90 5.29
CA ILE A 154 3.36 11.77 6.48
C ILE A 154 2.76 11.03 7.67
N GLY A 155 1.73 10.22 7.44
CA GLY A 155 1.12 9.42 8.49
C GLY A 155 2.01 8.28 8.98
N TRP A 156 2.87 7.72 8.12
CA TRP A 156 3.76 6.61 8.47
C TRP A 156 5.13 7.05 8.99
N ALA A 157 5.70 8.14 8.46
CA ALA A 157 7.06 8.58 8.75
C ALA A 157 7.36 8.79 10.25
N PRO A 158 6.48 9.39 11.08
CA PRO A 158 6.75 9.57 12.50
C PRO A 158 6.97 8.27 13.27
N TRP A 159 6.53 7.13 12.72
CA TRP A 159 6.60 5.80 13.34
C TRP A 159 7.73 4.93 12.80
N LEU A 160 8.54 5.48 11.89
CA LEU A 160 9.69 4.83 11.27
C LEU A 160 10.97 5.51 11.76
N ALA A 161 12.01 4.72 11.98
CA ALA A 161 13.36 5.28 12.14
C ALA A 161 13.84 5.89 10.81
N LEU A 162 14.85 6.76 10.87
CA LEU A 162 15.38 7.42 9.67
C LEU A 162 15.89 6.42 8.62
N SER A 163 16.59 5.38 9.09
CA SER A 163 17.09 4.29 8.24
C SER A 163 15.95 3.51 7.61
N GLU A 164 14.92 3.16 8.39
CA GLU A 164 13.73 2.45 7.91
C GLU A 164 12.99 3.27 6.83
N LEU A 165 12.80 4.57 7.05
CA LEU A 165 12.16 5.46 6.08
C LEU A 165 12.98 5.58 4.79
N ALA A 166 14.32 5.69 4.91
CA ALA A 166 15.19 5.75 3.74
C ALA A 166 15.14 4.45 2.92
N TRP A 167 15.21 3.29 3.58
CA TRP A 167 15.06 1.99 2.93
C TRP A 167 13.69 1.81 2.30
N LEU A 168 12.62 2.25 2.98
CA LEU A 168 11.26 2.22 2.45
C LEU A 168 11.17 2.96 1.12
N LEU A 169 11.64 4.21 1.10
CA LEU A 169 11.61 5.05 -0.11
C LEU A 169 12.47 4.46 -1.22
N LEU A 170 13.66 3.95 -0.90
CA LEU A 170 14.56 3.31 -1.86
C LEU A 170 13.92 2.07 -2.49
N ILE A 171 13.36 1.17 -1.67
CA ILE A 171 12.73 -0.08 -2.13
C ILE A 171 11.47 0.24 -2.94
N ALA A 172 10.61 1.14 -2.45
CA ALA A 172 9.38 1.51 -3.14
C ALA A 172 9.68 2.15 -4.51
N SER A 173 10.63 3.10 -4.56
CA SER A 173 11.05 3.74 -5.82
C SER A 173 11.71 2.74 -6.76
N GLY A 174 12.59 1.87 -6.24
CA GLY A 174 13.25 0.82 -7.03
C GLY A 174 12.26 -0.17 -7.64
N LEU A 175 11.29 -0.65 -6.86
CA LEU A 175 10.23 -1.54 -7.36
C LEU A 175 9.39 -0.84 -8.44
N GLY A 176 9.01 0.43 -8.21
CA GLY A 176 8.29 1.23 -9.19
C GLY A 176 9.07 1.38 -10.51
N MET A 177 10.37 1.68 -10.44
CA MET A 177 11.24 1.76 -11.61
C MET A 177 11.36 0.44 -12.35
N VAL A 178 11.50 -0.69 -11.64
CA VAL A 178 11.58 -2.03 -12.25
C VAL A 178 10.28 -2.35 -12.99
N VAL A 179 9.13 -2.12 -12.37
CA VAL A 179 7.82 -2.35 -13.02
C VAL A 179 7.63 -1.43 -14.21
N PHE A 180 7.99 -0.16 -14.09
CA PHE A 180 7.95 0.79 -15.20
C PHE A 180 8.83 0.35 -16.38
N ALA A 181 10.07 -0.07 -16.10
CA ALA A 181 11.00 -0.56 -17.12
C ALA A 181 10.48 -1.83 -17.80
N LEU A 182 9.99 -2.81 -17.03
CA LEU A 182 9.40 -4.03 -17.57
C LEU A 182 8.19 -3.74 -18.45
N TYR A 183 7.32 -2.83 -18.01
CA TYR A 183 6.16 -2.43 -18.79
C TYR A 183 6.57 -1.77 -20.10
N TYR A 184 7.54 -0.84 -20.05
CA TYR A 184 8.07 -0.20 -21.25
C TYR A 184 8.71 -1.20 -22.21
N VAL A 185 9.46 -2.18 -21.71
CA VAL A 185 10.10 -3.20 -22.56
C VAL A 185 9.07 -4.12 -23.22
N ILE A 186 8.07 -4.58 -22.47
CA ILE A 186 7.10 -5.57 -22.97
C ILE A 186 6.01 -4.91 -23.81
N TRP A 187 5.43 -3.80 -23.35
CA TRP A 187 4.30 -3.14 -24.00
C TRP A 187 4.70 -1.95 -24.87
N ARG A 188 5.92 -1.39 -24.73
CA ARG A 188 6.43 -0.24 -25.49
C ARG A 188 5.57 1.02 -25.41
N TRP A 189 4.80 1.17 -24.34
CA TRP A 189 3.94 2.32 -24.10
C TRP A 189 4.46 3.12 -22.90
N PRO A 190 4.53 4.46 -22.99
CA PRO A 190 4.91 5.29 -21.86
C PRO A 190 3.75 5.33 -20.86
N ILE A 191 3.97 4.83 -19.64
CA ILE A 191 3.05 5.07 -18.52
C ILE A 191 3.31 6.50 -18.02
N HIS A 192 2.26 7.31 -17.85
CA HIS A 192 2.41 8.64 -17.24
C HIS A 192 2.28 8.60 -15.71
N HIS A 193 1.41 7.73 -15.19
CA HIS A 193 1.16 7.59 -13.75
C HIS A 193 1.20 6.13 -13.32
N LEU A 194 2.00 5.83 -12.30
CA LEU A 194 2.15 4.49 -11.72
C LEU A 194 1.50 4.49 -10.32
N PRO A 195 0.67 3.49 -9.98
CA PRO A 195 0.09 3.41 -8.64
C PRO A 195 1.22 3.15 -7.64
N PHE A 196 1.52 4.13 -6.79
CA PHE A 196 2.69 4.09 -5.92
C PHE A 196 2.44 3.37 -4.58
N VAL A 197 1.20 3.37 -4.10
CA VAL A 197 0.82 2.78 -2.81
C VAL A 197 1.13 1.27 -2.71
N PRO A 198 0.94 0.44 -3.77
CA PRO A 198 1.36 -0.96 -3.75
C PRO A 198 2.86 -1.13 -3.46
N PHE A 199 3.70 -0.28 -4.04
CA PHE A 199 5.16 -0.35 -3.84
C PHE A 199 5.55 0.15 -2.45
N LEU A 200 4.88 1.19 -1.96
CA LEU A 200 5.10 1.69 -0.60
C LEU A 200 4.71 0.64 0.45
N SER A 201 3.56 -0.01 0.27
CA SER A 201 3.07 -1.03 1.20
C SER A 201 3.96 -2.28 1.22
N LEU A 202 4.41 -2.74 0.05
CA LEU A 202 5.37 -3.85 -0.06
C LEU A 202 6.73 -3.48 0.51
N GLY A 203 7.24 -2.29 0.20
CA GLY A 203 8.51 -1.79 0.74
C GLY A 203 8.49 -1.76 2.26
N LEU A 204 7.38 -1.34 2.87
CA LEU A 204 7.23 -1.30 4.33
C LEU A 204 7.30 -2.69 4.95
N CYS A 205 6.64 -3.67 4.33
CA CYS A 205 6.69 -5.06 4.75
C CYS A 205 8.13 -5.58 4.67
N ILE A 206 8.85 -5.31 3.58
CA ILE A 206 10.25 -5.72 3.41
C ILE A 206 11.13 -5.07 4.48
N VAL A 207 11.03 -3.77 4.69
CA VAL A 207 11.83 -3.04 5.69
C VAL A 207 11.62 -3.60 7.09
N ARG A 208 10.37 -3.90 7.47
CA ARG A 208 10.07 -4.51 8.78
C ARG A 208 10.62 -5.93 8.93
N LEU A 209 10.78 -6.66 7.83
CA LEU A 209 11.35 -8.02 7.83
C LEU A 209 12.88 -8.02 7.81
N ILE A 210 13.53 -6.91 7.47
CA ILE A 210 14.99 -6.79 7.57
C ILE A 210 15.35 -6.68 9.05
N PRO A 211 16.20 -7.58 9.59
CA PRO A 211 16.63 -7.47 10.99
C PRO A 211 17.35 -6.14 11.21
N ASN A 212 16.98 -5.43 12.28
CA ASN A 212 17.49 -4.12 12.69
C ASN A 212 18.99 -4.11 13.11
N SER A 213 19.82 -5.01 12.59
CA SER A 213 21.23 -5.20 12.96
C SER A 213 22.22 -4.63 11.94
N LEU A 214 21.84 -3.58 11.20
CA LEU A 214 22.75 -2.80 10.34
C LEU A 214 22.97 -1.40 10.93
#